data_AF-A0AAE6RCP8-F1
#
_entry.id   AF-A0AAE6RCP8-F1
#
_cell.length_a   1.000
_cell.length_b   1.000
_cell.length_c   1.000
_cell.angle_alpha   90.00
_cell.angle_beta   90.00
_cell.angle_gamma   90.00
#
_symmetry.space_group_name_H-M   'P 1'
#
loop_
_entity.id
_entity.type
_entity.pdbx_description
1 polymer ?
#
loop_
_entity_poly.entity_id
_entity_poly.type
_entity_poly.pdbx_seq_one_letter_code
_entity_poly.pdbx_strand_id
1 'polypeptide(L)'
;MAGIPQAWIDELNDRFALVTDPDGRAAVLDQMAYAAHRRREVGDDNLVDMLELAESARAWALLEHEEAWHLGLFEYEGWVEREPGRIAVGRTPGRG
;
A
#
# COMPACT_ATOMS: atom_id res chain seq x y z
N MET A 1 -12.69 -5.87 16.01
CA MET A 1 -12.46 -6.82 14.90
C MET A 1 -12.24 -8.26 15.40
N ALA A 2 -13.13 -8.80 16.25
CA ALA A 2 -13.13 -10.24 16.51
C ALA A 2 -13.91 -10.92 15.36
N GLY A 3 -13.35 -11.98 14.77
CA GLY A 3 -14.02 -12.72 13.71
C GLY A 3 -13.82 -12.17 12.29
N ILE A 4 -12.91 -11.21 12.06
CA ILE A 4 -12.47 -10.86 10.71
C ILE A 4 -11.41 -11.89 10.25
N PRO A 5 -11.49 -12.40 9.00
CA PRO A 5 -10.50 -13.34 8.49
C PRO A 5 -9.08 -12.78 8.52
N GLN A 6 -8.13 -13.54 9.07
CA GLN A 6 -6.74 -13.10 9.20
C GLN A 6 -6.10 -12.76 7.85
N ALA A 7 -6.40 -13.54 6.80
CA ALA A 7 -5.89 -13.26 5.45
C ALA A 7 -6.29 -11.87 4.93
N TRP A 8 -7.48 -11.37 5.30
CA TRP A 8 -7.92 -10.02 4.95
C TRP A 8 -7.14 -8.96 5.74
N ILE A 9 -6.85 -9.23 7.01
CA ILE A 9 -6.00 -8.35 7.83
C ILE A 9 -4.55 -8.33 7.31
N ASP A 10 -4.03 -9.47 6.86
CA ASP A 10 -2.69 -9.57 6.29
C ASP A 10 -2.58 -8.74 5.01
N GLU A 11 -3.59 -8.86 4.13
CA GLU A 11 -3.75 -8.03 2.94
C GLU A 11 -3.80 -6.54 3.26
N LEU A 12 -4.64 -6.13 4.23
CA LEU A 12 -4.76 -4.74 4.70
C LEU A 12 -3.43 -4.21 5.27
N ASN A 13 -2.65 -5.07 5.91
CA ASN A 13 -1.37 -4.69 6.51
C ASN A 13 -0.21 -4.69 5.51
N ASP A 14 -0.39 -5.17 4.28
CA ASP A 14 0.60 -5.04 3.21
C ASP A 14 0.57 -3.61 2.64
N ARG A 15 1.11 -2.70 3.45
CA ARG A 15 1.23 -1.27 3.13
C ARG A 15 2.02 -1.03 1.86
N PHE A 16 3.04 -1.85 1.59
CA PHE A 16 3.85 -1.68 0.38
C PHE A 16 3.03 -1.99 -0.88
N ALA A 17 2.27 -3.09 -0.88
CA ALA A 17 1.35 -3.41 -1.97
C ALA A 17 0.29 -2.31 -2.13
N LEU A 18 -0.31 -1.84 -1.03
CA LEU A 18 -1.30 -0.77 -1.04
C LEU A 18 -0.76 0.52 -1.67
N VAL A 19 0.41 0.99 -1.26
CA VAL A 19 1.02 2.21 -1.84
C VAL A 19 1.39 2.02 -3.31
N THR A 20 1.78 0.81 -3.73
CA THR A 20 2.17 0.54 -5.12
C THR A 20 0.97 0.47 -6.07
N ASP A 21 -0.16 -0.08 -5.62
CA ASP A 21 -1.39 -0.22 -6.40
C ASP A 21 -2.64 0.07 -5.53
N PRO A 22 -2.92 1.34 -5.20
CA PRO A 22 -3.98 1.70 -4.24
C PRO A 22 -5.36 1.19 -4.66
N ASP A 23 -5.76 1.44 -5.90
CA ASP A 23 -7.08 1.05 -6.42
C ASP A 23 -7.19 -0.47 -6.57
N GLY A 24 -6.16 -1.14 -7.09
CA GLY A 24 -6.20 -2.59 -7.29
C GLY A 24 -6.23 -3.37 -5.99
N ARG A 25 -5.44 -2.95 -4.97
CA ARG A 25 -5.44 -3.61 -3.66
C ARG A 25 -6.71 -3.32 -2.86
N ALA A 26 -7.28 -2.13 -2.96
CA ALA A 26 -8.60 -1.84 -2.38
C ALA A 26 -9.69 -2.75 -2.98
N ALA A 27 -9.70 -2.94 -4.31
CA ALA A 27 -10.64 -3.85 -4.96
C ALA A 27 -10.45 -5.32 -4.53
N VAL A 28 -9.24 -5.74 -4.19
CA VAL A 28 -8.96 -7.07 -3.62
C VAL A 28 -9.55 -7.18 -2.20
N LEU A 29 -9.34 -6.17 -1.35
CA LEU A 29 -9.91 -6.12 0.00
C LEU A 29 -11.44 -6.20 -0.02
N ASP A 30 -12.10 -5.46 -0.91
CA ASP A 30 -13.56 -5.51 -1.09
C ASP A 30 -14.03 -6.91 -1.51
N GLN A 31 -13.35 -7.51 -2.51
CA GLN A 31 -13.68 -8.86 -2.97
C GLN A 31 -13.55 -9.89 -1.87
N MET A 32 -12.50 -9.79 -1.06
CA MET A 32 -12.27 -10.68 0.08
C MET A 32 -13.33 -10.50 1.16
N ALA A 33 -13.73 -9.26 1.47
CA ALA A 33 -14.81 -8.96 2.40
C ALA A 33 -16.16 -9.55 1.94
N TYR A 34 -16.54 -9.29 0.69
CA TYR A 34 -17.75 -9.88 0.12
C TYR A 34 -17.67 -11.41 0.05
N ALA A 35 -16.52 -11.99 -0.25
CA ALA A 35 -16.35 -13.43 -0.29
C ALA A 35 -16.50 -14.06 1.10
N ALA A 36 -15.92 -13.47 2.14
CA ALA A 36 -16.07 -13.91 3.53
C ALA A 36 -17.54 -13.82 3.97
N HIS A 37 -18.22 -12.72 3.64
CA HIS A 37 -19.64 -12.55 3.95
C HIS A 37 -20.52 -13.58 3.23
N ARG A 38 -20.28 -13.84 1.94
CA ARG A 38 -21.00 -14.90 1.19
C ARG A 38 -20.79 -16.29 1.78
N ARG A 39 -19.60 -16.57 2.35
CA ARG A 39 -19.31 -17.82 3.07
C ARG A 39 -19.87 -17.83 4.50
N ARG A 40 -20.50 -16.74 4.95
CA ARG A 40 -21.02 -16.51 6.31
C ARG A 40 -19.94 -16.59 7.39
N GLU A 41 -18.69 -16.26 7.03
CA GLU A 41 -17.58 -16.14 7.99
C GLU A 41 -17.69 -14.84 8.79
N VAL A 42 -18.33 -13.81 8.21
CA VAL A 42 -18.58 -12.50 8.82
C VAL A 42 -20.04 -12.08 8.64
N GLY A 43 -20.59 -11.42 9.67
CA GLY A 43 -21.91 -10.79 9.60
C GLY A 43 -21.89 -9.43 8.94
N ASP A 44 -23.06 -8.79 8.84
CA ASP A 44 -23.24 -7.50 8.16
C ASP A 44 -22.39 -6.39 8.79
N ASP A 45 -22.34 -6.31 10.13
CA ASP A 45 -21.54 -5.29 10.84
C ASP A 45 -20.05 -5.42 10.51
N ASN A 46 -19.52 -6.64 10.54
CA ASN A 46 -18.12 -6.91 10.17
C ASN A 46 -17.87 -6.64 8.68
N LEU A 47 -18.84 -6.90 7.79
CA LEU A 47 -18.71 -6.57 6.37
C LEU A 47 -18.58 -5.06 6.18
N VAL A 48 -19.43 -4.28 6.84
CA VAL A 48 -19.38 -2.81 6.78
C VAL A 48 -18.02 -2.31 7.27
N ASP A 49 -17.57 -2.75 8.45
CA ASP A 49 -16.25 -2.39 8.99
C ASP A 49 -15.12 -2.71 8.00
N MET A 50 -15.16 -3.87 7.35
CA MET A 50 -14.14 -4.27 6.36
C MET A 50 -14.14 -3.36 5.14
N LEU A 51 -15.32 -3.02 4.59
CA LEU A 51 -15.41 -2.14 3.42
C LEU A 51 -15.00 -0.70 3.75
N GLU A 52 -15.38 -0.18 4.91
CA GLU A 52 -14.98 1.15 5.36
C GLU A 52 -13.46 1.26 5.59
N LEU A 53 -12.86 0.21 6.16
CA LEU A 53 -11.41 0.12 6.32
C LEU A 53 -10.69 -0.01 4.97
N ALA A 54 -11.24 -0.75 4.01
CA ALA A 54 -10.68 -0.87 2.66
C ALA A 54 -10.64 0.49 1.94
N GLU A 55 -11.74 1.26 2.00
CA GLU A 55 -11.76 2.61 1.42
C GLU A 55 -10.84 3.59 2.16
N SER A 56 -10.76 3.49 3.50
CA SER A 56 -9.82 4.30 4.28
C SER A 56 -8.36 3.98 3.94
N ALA A 57 -8.03 2.70 3.76
CA ALA A 57 -6.70 2.26 3.34
C ALA A 57 -6.39 2.74 1.91
N ARG A 58 -7.36 2.70 1.00
CA ARG A 58 -7.24 3.26 -0.35
C ARG A 58 -6.93 4.76 -0.32
N ALA A 59 -7.68 5.54 0.45
CA ALA A 59 -7.49 6.98 0.57
C ALA A 59 -6.09 7.33 1.13
N TRP A 60 -5.63 6.60 2.15
CA TRP A 60 -4.26 6.74 2.66
C TRP A 60 -3.23 6.36 1.58
N ALA A 61 -3.40 5.21 0.93
CA ALA A 61 -2.46 4.71 -0.05
C ALA A 61 -2.34 5.60 -1.29
N LEU A 62 -3.42 6.27 -1.71
CA LEU A 62 -3.37 7.25 -2.80
C LEU A 62 -2.47 8.45 -2.45
N LEU A 63 -2.57 8.97 -1.22
CA LEU A 63 -1.72 10.07 -0.76
C LEU A 63 -0.24 9.65 -0.73
N GLU A 64 0.04 8.46 -0.19
CA GLU A 64 1.40 7.92 -0.13
C GLU A 64 1.95 7.57 -1.52
N HIS A 65 1.09 7.12 -2.44
CA HIS A 65 1.46 6.85 -3.83
C HIS A 65 1.90 8.13 -4.52
N GLU A 66 1.13 9.20 -4.36
CA GLU A 66 1.50 10.53 -4.85
C GLU A 66 2.81 11.02 -4.22
N GLU A 67 3.00 10.86 -2.90
CA GLU A 67 4.25 11.23 -2.24
C GLU A 67 5.45 10.41 -2.73
N ALA A 68 5.27 9.11 -2.95
CA ALA A 68 6.29 8.23 -3.50
C ALA A 68 6.74 8.66 -4.91
N TRP A 69 5.82 9.13 -5.76
CA TRP A 69 6.18 9.77 -7.03
C TRP A 69 6.94 11.08 -6.82
N HIS A 70 6.47 11.96 -5.93
CA HIS A 70 7.16 13.24 -5.65
C HIS A 70 8.57 13.05 -5.09
N LEU A 71 8.81 11.99 -4.32
CA LEU A 71 10.12 11.62 -3.79
C LEU A 71 10.99 10.85 -4.81
N GLY A 72 10.45 10.56 -6.01
CA GLY A 72 11.12 9.81 -7.06
C GLY A 72 11.29 8.32 -6.76
N LEU A 73 10.62 7.77 -5.75
CA LEU A 73 10.76 6.36 -5.34
C LEU A 73 10.27 5.38 -6.41
N PHE A 74 9.28 5.78 -7.21
CA PHE A 74 8.77 5.01 -8.35
C PHE A 74 9.45 5.36 -9.69
N GLU A 75 10.27 6.41 -9.75
CA GLU A 75 11.00 6.80 -10.96
C GLU A 75 12.34 6.04 -11.15
N TYR A 76 12.78 5.27 -10.16
CA TYR A 76 14.07 4.55 -10.15
C TYR A 76 14.14 3.24 -10.97
N GLU A 77 13.19 2.97 -11.86
CA GLU A 77 13.37 1.98 -12.95
C GLU A 77 14.36 2.49 -14.03
N GLY A 78 14.85 3.73 -13.89
CA GLY A 78 15.74 4.41 -14.83
C GLY A 78 17.15 4.73 -14.34
N TRP A 79 17.75 3.94 -13.42
CA TRP A 79 19.21 3.98 -13.24
C TRP A 79 19.88 3.47 -14.53
N VAL A 80 20.01 4.34 -15.53
CA VAL A 80 21.12 4.24 -16.47
C VAL A 80 22.37 4.33 -15.61
N GLU A 81 23.09 3.23 -15.54
CA GLU A 81 24.43 3.09 -14.99
C GLU A 81 25.24 4.36 -15.30
N ARG A 82 25.29 5.30 -14.35
CA ARG A 82 26.16 6.47 -14.42
C ARG A 82 27.56 5.96 -14.12
N GLU A 83 28.19 5.40 -15.16
CA GLU A 83 29.57 4.93 -15.26
C GLU A 83 30.05 3.98 -14.14
N PRO A 84 30.46 2.73 -14.46
CA PRO A 84 31.01 1.85 -13.46
C PRO A 84 32.31 2.45 -12.88
N GLY A 85 32.30 2.77 -11.58
CA GLY A 85 33.52 3.03 -10.82
C GLY A 85 33.60 4.30 -9.96
N ARG A 86 32.55 5.13 -9.86
CA ARG A 86 32.61 6.32 -9.01
C ARG A 86 31.64 6.25 -7.83
N ILE A 87 32.14 5.82 -6.66
CA ILE A 87 31.44 6.00 -5.38
C ILE A 87 31.39 7.51 -5.11
N ALA A 88 30.22 8.13 -5.30
CA ALA A 88 29.95 9.47 -4.83
C ALA A 88 29.77 9.42 -3.31
N VAL A 89 30.88 9.46 -2.57
CA VAL A 89 30.85 9.70 -1.12
C VAL A 89 30.27 11.10 -0.94
N GLY A 90 29.07 11.15 -0.34
CA GLY A 90 28.33 12.38 -0.10
C GLY A 90 29.21 13.44 0.56
N ARG A 91 29.41 14.58 -0.09
CA ARG A 91 29.87 15.77 0.61
C ARG A 91 28.74 16.22 1.51
N THR A 92 28.98 16.17 2.81
CA THR A 92 28.16 16.84 3.81
C THR A 92 27.99 18.31 3.41
N PRO A 93 26.76 18.85 3.35
CA PRO A 93 26.56 20.26 3.09
C PRO A 93 26.92 21.05 4.35
N GLY A 94 27.93 21.92 4.26
CA GLY A 94 28.15 23.03 5.20
C GLY A 94 29.54 23.14 5.81
N ARG A 95 30.34 24.09 5.29
CA ARG A 95 30.97 25.19 6.06
C ARG A 95 31.60 26.17 5.07
N GLY A 96 31.36 27.47 5.30
CA GLY A 96 32.05 28.56 4.61
C GLY A 96 33.49 28.73 5.06
#